data_AF-A0A8E2AKL6-F1
#
_entry.id   AF-A0A8E2AKL6-F1
#
_cell.length_a   1.000
_cell.length_b   1.000
_cell.length_c   1.000
_cell.angle_alpha   90.00
_cell.angle_beta   90.00
_cell.angle_gamma   90.00
#
_symmetry.space_group_name_H-M   'P 1'
#
loop_
_entity.id
_entity.type
_entity.pdbx_description
1 polymer ?
#
loop_
_entity_poly.entity_id
_entity_poly.type
_entity_poly.pdbx_seq_one_letter_code
_entity_poly.pdbx_strand_id
1 'polypeptide(L)'
;MDPKSLAMAAKNLQAAKMFSLASCTMLWYDIILTFGDEVEKIWKQRFTGATVLWFINRYALPLGFIVITISFHDPSWSGATCNRYVLFPEGFKLVATTAIGGTAMCT
;
A
#
# COMPACT_ATOMS: atom_id res chain seq x y z
N MET A 1 -30.22 -15.02 -13.75
CA MET A 1 -29.14 -15.24 -12.76
C MET A 1 -29.72 -16.11 -11.66
N ASP A 2 -29.15 -17.28 -11.43
CA ASP A 2 -29.59 -18.16 -10.34
C ASP A 2 -29.31 -17.53 -8.97
N PRO A 3 -30.24 -17.61 -8.01
CA PRO A 3 -30.06 -17.01 -6.68
C PRO A 3 -28.86 -17.60 -5.91
N LYS A 4 -28.46 -18.84 -6.24
CA LYS A 4 -27.31 -19.52 -5.63
C LYS A 4 -25.97 -18.88 -6.03
N SER A 5 -25.82 -18.41 -7.27
CA SER A 5 -24.57 -17.79 -7.73
C SER A 5 -24.37 -16.40 -7.14
N LEU A 6 -25.46 -15.64 -6.95
CA LEU A 6 -25.42 -14.34 -6.27
C LEU A 6 -24.96 -14.47 -4.81
N ALA A 7 -25.49 -15.47 -4.08
CA ALA A 7 -25.12 -15.73 -2.70
C ALA A 7 -23.64 -16.13 -2.55
N MET A 8 -23.10 -16.91 -3.51
CA MET A 8 -21.70 -17.29 -3.52
C MET A 8 -20.78 -16.10 -3.81
N ALA A 9 -21.16 -15.26 -4.79
CA ALA A 9 -20.42 -14.04 -5.11
C ALA A 9 -20.36 -13.08 -3.91
N ALA A 10 -21.47 -12.91 -3.17
CA ALA A 10 -21.51 -12.07 -1.97
C ALA A 10 -20.56 -12.57 -0.87
N LYS A 11 -20.50 -13.89 -0.63
CA LYS A 11 -19.58 -14.49 0.34
C LYS A 11 -18.12 -14.29 -0.05
N ASN A 12 -17.78 -14.55 -1.32
CA ASN A 12 -16.41 -14.37 -1.82
C ASN A 12 -15.96 -12.91 -1.71
N LEU A 13 -16.87 -11.95 -1.99
CA LEU A 13 -16.59 -10.52 -1.83
C LEU A 13 -16.33 -10.15 -0.37
N GLN A 14 -17.12 -10.65 0.58
CA GLN A 14 -16.88 -10.42 2.01
C GLN A 14 -15.53 -10.99 2.47
N ALA A 15 -15.21 -12.22 2.05
CA ALA A 15 -13.92 -12.83 2.37
C ALA A 15 -12.75 -11.99 1.83
N ALA A 16 -12.85 -11.50 0.59
CA ALA A 16 -11.84 -10.63 -0.01
C ALA A 16 -11.67 -9.31 0.76
N LYS A 17 -12.76 -8.69 1.23
CA LYS A 17 -12.72 -7.47 2.04
C LYS A 17 -11.95 -7.67 3.34
N MET A 18 -12.29 -8.72 4.09
CA MET A 18 -11.61 -9.05 5.35
C MET A 18 -10.13 -9.38 5.12
N PHE A 19 -9.82 -10.15 4.07
CA PHE A 19 -8.46 -10.47 3.70
C PHE A 19 -7.63 -9.22 3.39
N SER A 20 -8.16 -8.30 2.58
CA SER A 20 -7.48 -7.03 2.24
C SER A 20 -7.15 -6.21 3.49
N LEU A 21 -8.07 -6.15 4.46
CA LEU A 21 -7.87 -5.43 5.71
C LEU A 21 -6.82 -6.11 6.61
N ALA A 22 -6.84 -7.43 6.69
CA ALA A 22 -5.82 -8.21 7.40
C ALA A 22 -4.43 -8.00 6.78
N SER A 23 -4.31 -8.06 5.45
CA SER A 23 -3.06 -7.79 4.74
C SER A 23 -2.56 -6.36 4.96
N CYS A 24 -3.45 -5.37 4.93
CA CYS A 24 -3.10 -3.98 5.22
C CYS A 24 -2.56 -3.84 6.65
N THR A 25 -3.23 -4.46 7.62
CA THR A 25 -2.81 -4.41 9.04
C THR A 25 -1.45 -5.07 9.24
N MET A 26 -1.21 -6.22 8.61
CA MET A 26 0.08 -6.91 8.68
C MET A 26 1.21 -6.07 8.09
N LEU A 27 0.98 -5.42 6.95
CA LEU A 27 1.96 -4.52 6.33
C LEU A 27 2.36 -3.38 7.27
N TRP A 28 1.38 -2.74 7.93
CA TRP A 28 1.66 -1.69 8.91
C TRP A 28 2.37 -2.21 10.16
N TYR A 29 2.01 -3.42 10.60
CA TYR A 29 2.65 -4.07 11.73
C TYR A 29 4.16 -4.28 11.48
N ASP A 30 4.54 -4.78 10.30
CA ASP A 30 5.95 -4.98 9.94
C ASP A 30 6.75 -3.66 9.89
N ILE A 31 6.11 -2.57 9.45
CA ILE A 31 6.72 -1.23 9.42
C ILE A 31 6.98 -0.73 10.84
N ILE A 32 5.99 -0.88 11.74
CA ILE A 32 6.13 -0.45 13.13
C ILE A 32 7.23 -1.25 13.84
N LEU A 33 7.30 -2.56 13.58
CA LEU A 33 8.32 -3.43 14.19
C LEU A 33 9.74 -3.01 13.79
N THR A 34 9.92 -2.61 12.54
CA THR A 34 11.21 -2.20 11.99
C THR A 34 11.58 -0.75 12.28
N PHE A 35 10.60 0.08 12.67
CA PHE A 35 10.81 1.50 12.98
C PHE A 35 11.83 1.76 14.09
N GLY A 36 11.89 0.89 15.10
CA GLY A 36 12.86 1.04 16.21
C GLY A 36 14.31 1.05 15.72
N ASP A 37 14.64 0.10 14.83
CA ASP A 37 15.97 0.01 14.22
C ASP A 37 16.24 1.16 13.25
N GLU A 38 15.21 1.67 12.57
CA GLU A 38 15.33 2.83 11.67
C GLU A 38 15.69 4.09 12.43
N VAL A 39 15.02 4.36 13.55
CA VAL A 39 15.29 5.56 14.35
C VAL A 39 16.75 5.56 14.81
N GLU A 40 17.26 4.41 15.23
CA GLU A 40 18.64 4.29 15.68
C GLU A 40 19.68 4.41 14.56
N LYS A 41 19.43 3.79 13.40
CA LYS A 41 20.43 3.72 12.31
C LYS A 41 20.34 4.86 11.31
N ILE A 42 19.13 5.40 11.10
CA ILE A 42 18.84 6.37 10.04
C ILE A 42 18.61 7.76 10.62
N TRP A 43 17.78 7.88 11.66
CA TRP A 43 17.40 9.19 12.21
C TRP A 43 18.46 9.79 13.14
N LYS A 44 19.26 8.97 13.83
CA LYS A 44 20.41 9.44 14.62
C LYS A 44 21.64 9.80 13.78
N GLN A 45 21.68 9.42 12.50
CA GLN A 45 22.79 9.78 11.59
C GLN A 45 22.55 11.12 10.89
N ARG A 46 23.56 11.63 10.17
CA ARG A 46 23.43 12.87 9.40
C ARG A 46 22.27 12.75 8.42
N PHE A 47 21.23 13.56 8.63
CA PHE A 47 20.07 13.65 7.76
C PHE A 47 20.52 14.13 6.37
N THR A 48 20.58 13.21 5.41
CA THR A 48 20.89 13.53 4.02
C THR A 48 19.61 13.49 3.19
N GLY A 49 19.62 14.08 1.99
CA GLY A 49 18.49 13.96 1.04
C GLY A 49 18.14 12.50 0.71
N ALA A 50 19.13 11.59 0.76
CA ALA A 50 18.91 10.17 0.56
C ALA A 50 18.03 9.55 1.66
N THR A 51 18.16 10.00 2.91
CA THR A 51 17.33 9.57 4.05
C THR A 51 15.85 9.92 3.83
N VAL A 52 15.59 11.14 3.33
CA VAL A 52 14.23 11.61 3.03
C VAL A 52 13.64 10.85 1.84
N LEU A 53 14.43 10.65 0.78
CA LEU A 53 14.00 9.88 -0.39
C LEU A 53 13.63 8.44 -0.02
N TRP A 54 14.45 7.83 0.84
CA TRP A 54 14.23 6.49 1.37
C TRP A 54 12.96 6.42 2.24
N PHE A 55 12.73 7.40 3.11
CA PHE A 55 11.51 7.47 3.92
C PHE A 55 10.26 7.61 3.04
N ILE A 56 10.27 8.52 2.07
CA ILE A 56 9.14 8.66 1.14
C ILE A 56 8.87 7.35 0.41
N ASN A 57 9.91 6.66 -0.07
CA ASN A 57 9.76 5.38 -0.76
C ASN A 57 9.14 4.30 0.15
N ARG A 58 9.59 4.22 1.41
CA ARG A 58 9.15 3.20 2.37
C ARG A 58 7.72 3.42 2.88
N TYR A 59 7.32 4.67 3.13
CA TYR A 59 6.02 4.97 3.74
C TYR A 59 4.92 5.27 2.72
N ALA A 60 5.25 5.74 1.53
CA ALA A 60 4.22 6.09 0.55
C ALA A 60 3.58 4.89 -0.16
N LEU A 61 4.29 3.76 -0.28
CA LEU A 61 3.71 2.49 -0.76
C LEU A 61 2.57 1.97 0.16
N PRO A 62 2.79 1.83 1.49
CA PRO A 62 1.75 1.50 2.45
C PRO A 62 0.59 2.51 2.50
N LEU A 63 0.88 3.81 2.35
CA LEU A 63 -0.15 4.84 2.28
C LEU A 63 -1.08 4.66 1.07
N GLY A 64 -0.54 4.29 -0.09
CA GLY A 64 -1.35 3.94 -1.26
C GLY A 64 -2.27 2.73 -1.01
N PHE A 65 -1.80 1.76 -0.21
CA PHE A 65 -2.57 0.56 0.15
C PHE A 65 -3.75 0.87 1.09
N ILE A 66 -3.64 1.88 1.95
CA ILE A 66 -4.76 2.37 2.77
C ILE A 66 -5.90 2.85 1.86
N VAL A 67 -5.59 3.68 0.85
CA VAL A 67 -6.60 4.24 -0.06
C VAL A 67 -7.36 3.13 -0.77
N ILE A 68 -6.66 2.12 -1.28
CA ILE A 68 -7.28 0.93 -1.91
C ILE A 68 -8.18 0.17 -0.93
N THR A 69 -7.72 -0.02 0.30
CA THR A 69 -8.49 -0.75 1.32
C THR A 69 -9.79 -0.03 1.64
N ILE A 70 -9.75 1.30 1.76
CA ILE A 70 -10.96 2.12 1.92
C ILE A 70 -11.84 1.98 0.66
N SER A 71 -11.26 1.92 -0.54
CA SER A 71 -12.03 1.72 -1.79
C SER A 71 -12.79 0.43 -1.85
N PHE A 72 -12.20 -0.59 -1.29
CA PHE A 72 -12.80 -1.89 -1.28
C PHE A 72 -13.95 -2.01 -0.28
N HIS A 73 -13.96 -1.16 0.76
CA HIS A 73 -14.95 -1.20 1.84
C HIS A 73 -16.10 -0.21 1.65
N ASP A 74 -15.86 0.95 1.01
CA ASP A 74 -16.87 1.99 0.82
C ASP A 74 -17.81 1.69 -0.38
N PRO A 75 -19.13 1.56 -0.16
CA PRO A 75 -20.10 1.30 -1.23
C PRO A 75 -20.55 2.56 -2.00
N SER A 76 -20.21 3.76 -1.52
CA SER A 76 -20.67 5.06 -2.03
C SER A 76 -19.68 5.76 -2.97
N TRP A 77 -18.60 5.08 -3.35
CA TRP A 77 -17.52 5.68 -4.12
C TRP A 77 -17.97 6.03 -5.55
N SER A 78 -17.92 7.32 -5.92
CA SER A 78 -18.27 7.78 -7.27
C SER A 78 -17.30 7.24 -8.33
N GLY A 79 -17.81 6.95 -9.54
CA GLY A 79 -17.00 6.42 -10.65
C GLY A 79 -15.83 7.33 -11.07
N ALA A 80 -16.00 8.65 -10.97
CA ALA A 80 -14.94 9.61 -11.27
C ALA A 80 -13.77 9.52 -10.28
N THR A 81 -14.08 9.34 -9.00
CA THR A 81 -13.08 9.16 -7.96
C THR A 81 -12.40 7.80 -8.10
N CYS A 82 -13.13 6.73 -8.41
CA CYS A 82 -12.54 5.41 -8.69
C CYS A 82 -11.48 5.48 -9.81
N ASN A 83 -11.79 6.11 -10.95
CA ASN A 83 -10.87 6.22 -12.08
C ASN A 83 -9.62 7.06 -11.76
N ARG A 84 -9.72 8.01 -10.82
CA ARG A 84 -8.59 8.83 -10.37
C ARG A 84 -7.62 8.06 -9.48
N TYR A 85 -8.15 7.25 -8.55
CA TYR A 85 -7.34 6.58 -7.53
C TYR A 85 -6.91 5.16 -7.91
N VAL A 86 -7.54 4.53 -8.91
CA VAL A 86 -7.16 3.19 -9.39
C VAL A 86 -5.72 3.14 -9.94
N LEU A 87 -5.25 4.23 -10.55
CA LEU A 87 -3.91 4.31 -11.15
C LEU A 87 -2.82 4.73 -10.15
N PHE A 88 -3.21 5.35 -9.04
CA PHE A 88 -2.30 5.87 -8.02
C PHE A 88 -1.36 4.79 -7.43
N PRO A 89 -1.85 3.63 -6.96
CA PRO A 89 -0.99 2.60 -6.38
C PRO A 89 -0.05 1.95 -7.39
N GLU A 90 -0.48 1.75 -8.63
CA GLU A 90 0.34 1.12 -9.69
C GLU A 90 1.43 2.07 -10.18
N GLY A 91 1.10 3.37 -10.36
CA GLY A 91 2.09 4.39 -10.68
C GLY A 91 3.12 4.54 -9.57
N PHE A 92 2.69 4.52 -8.31
CA PHE A 92 3.60 4.63 -7.17
C PHE A 92 4.54 3.42 -7.04
N LYS A 93 4.03 2.21 -7.27
CA LYS A 93 4.84 0.99 -7.33
C LYS A 93 5.88 1.02 -8.45
N LEU A 94 5.51 1.44 -9.66
CA LEU A 94 6.45 1.54 -10.78
C LEU A 94 7.61 2.51 -10.48
N VAL A 95 7.30 3.66 -9.89
CA VAL A 95 8.31 4.64 -9.47
C VAL A 95 9.20 4.08 -8.36
N ALA A 96 8.61 3.39 -7.38
CA ALA A 96 9.38 2.79 -6.30
C ALA A 96 10.32 1.68 -6.79
N THR A 97 9.84 0.77 -7.66
CA THR A 97 10.63 -0.34 -8.20
C THR A 97 11.75 0.13 -9.13
N THR A 98 11.51 1.16 -9.94
CA THR A 98 12.56 1.74 -10.79
C THR A 98 13.63 2.47 -9.98
N ALA A 99 13.24 3.16 -8.90
CA ALA A 99 14.20 3.77 -7.98
C ALA A 99 15.06 2.70 -7.28
N ILE A 100 14.44 1.62 -6.79
CA ILE A 100 15.17 0.51 -6.15
C ILE A 100 16.07 -0.21 -7.16
N GLY A 101 15.57 -0.50 -8.37
CA GLY A 101 16.34 -1.12 -9.44
C GLY A 101 17.52 -0.25 -9.90
N GLY A 102 17.33 1.07 -9.99
CA GLY A 102 18.39 2.02 -10.29
C GLY A 102 19.46 2.08 -9.19
N THR A 103 19.07 2.03 -7.91
CA THR A 103 20.05 1.98 -6.81
C THR A 103 20.79 0.65 -6.73
N ALA A 104 20.15 -0.48 -7.03
CA ALA A 104 20.77 -1.80 -7.03
C ALA A 104 21.73 -2.02 -8.21
N MET A 105 21.54 -1.31 -9.34
CA MET A 105 22.45 -1.34 -10.50
C MET A 105 23.71 -0.48 -10.31
N CYS A 106 23.73 0.44 -9.35
CA CYS A 106 24.88 1.31 -9.06
C CYS A 106 25.78 0.78 -7.94
N THR A 107 25.50 -0.40 -7.40
CA THR A 107 26.37 -1.18 -6.48
C THR A 107 26.89 -2.43 -7.17
#